data_AF-A0A534QTF4-F1
#
_entry.id   AF-A0A534QTF4-F1
#
_cell.length_a   1.000
_cell.length_b   1.000
_cell.length_c   1.000
_cell.angle_alpha   90.00
_cell.angle_beta   90.00
_cell.angle_gamma   90.00
#
_symmetry.space_group_name_H-M   'P 1'
#
loop_
_entity.id
_entity.type
_entity.pdbx_description
1 polymer ?
#
loop_
_entity_poly.entity_id
_entity_poly.type
_entity_poly.pdbx_seq_one_letter_code
_entity_poly.pdbx_strand_id
1 'polypeptide(L)'
;MTHKRARTLAGIAILAGALAQAPSTQAGPGDTPLPTFADGKPAQAVYVALGVIKNNNLETDVVCTSLDGSPVDIGFQVFDETGALRNNVAAPGTLCNGGTRSGLACTVDNSLDAVNGCPGATCPACCVPGSGAILAVGPGRTVTIGTAGTAQLHEDETMVMNTAGNGVPNLRNGSGRVVATSPNVFCTAMVADKLHTICDPAAP
;
A
#
# COMPACT_ATOMS: atom_id res chain seq x y z
N MET A 1 14.80 -2.50 52.93
CA MET A 1 14.73 -1.52 51.82
C MET A 1 14.56 -2.18 50.44
N THR A 2 13.93 -3.35 50.34
CA THR A 2 13.93 -4.20 49.13
C THR A 2 12.57 -4.23 48.39
N HIS A 3 11.49 -3.76 48.99
CA HIS A 3 10.16 -3.77 48.36
C HIS A 3 9.82 -2.53 47.50
N LYS A 4 10.48 -1.37 47.72
CA LYS A 4 10.23 -0.17 46.91
C LYS A 4 10.80 -0.27 45.49
N ARG A 5 12.00 -0.86 45.31
CA ARG A 5 12.65 -0.99 43.99
C ARG A 5 11.94 -1.96 43.04
N ALA A 6 11.40 -3.07 43.56
CA ALA A 6 10.66 -4.05 42.74
C ALA A 6 9.34 -3.48 42.18
N ARG A 7 8.66 -2.62 42.95
CA ARG A 7 7.40 -1.97 42.53
C ARG A 7 7.62 -0.94 41.42
N THR A 8 8.73 -0.20 41.46
CA THR A 8 9.07 0.79 40.42
C THR A 8 9.45 0.13 39.09
N LEU A 9 10.20 -0.98 39.14
CA LEU A 9 10.59 -1.72 37.93
C LEU A 9 9.39 -2.43 37.27
N ALA A 10 8.48 -2.99 38.06
CA ALA A 10 7.25 -3.58 37.53
C ALA A 10 6.35 -2.54 36.86
N GLY A 11 6.23 -1.33 37.44
CA GLY A 11 5.43 -0.25 36.85
C GLY A 11 5.95 0.24 35.49
N ILE A 12 7.28 0.31 35.30
CA ILE A 12 7.90 0.74 34.04
C ILE A 12 7.75 -0.35 32.96
N ALA A 13 7.88 -1.62 33.31
CA ALA A 13 7.71 -2.73 32.37
C ALA A 13 6.27 -2.84 31.85
N ILE A 14 5.27 -2.57 32.70
CA ILE A 14 3.86 -2.59 32.31
C ILE A 14 3.52 -1.40 31.40
N LEU A 15 4.07 -0.21 31.66
CA LEU A 15 3.87 0.96 30.79
C LEU A 15 4.55 0.80 29.41
N ALA A 16 5.75 0.20 29.37
CA ALA A 16 6.44 -0.11 28.13
C ALA A 16 5.75 -1.23 27.32
N GLY A 17 5.19 -2.24 27.99
CA GLY A 17 4.40 -3.30 27.36
C GLY A 17 3.03 -2.85 26.85
N ALA A 18 2.44 -1.81 27.45
CA ALA A 18 1.19 -1.20 26.98
C ALA A 18 1.40 -0.28 25.76
N LEU A 19 2.55 0.40 25.66
CA LEU A 19 2.90 1.21 24.47
C LEU A 19 3.33 0.36 23.27
N ALA A 20 3.80 -0.86 23.49
CA ALA A 20 4.20 -1.79 22.42
C ALA A 20 3.01 -2.50 21.74
N GLN A 21 1.79 -2.31 22.24
CA GLN A 21 0.58 -2.99 21.76
C GLN A 21 -0.58 -2.01 21.58
N ALA A 22 -0.30 -0.78 21.14
CA ALA A 22 -1.37 0.04 20.62
C ALA A 22 -2.05 -0.78 19.52
N PRO A 23 -3.33 -1.18 19.66
CA PRO A 23 -4.05 -1.74 18.53
C PRO A 23 -3.91 -0.68 17.44
N SER A 24 -3.44 -1.08 16.27
CA SER A 24 -3.55 -0.23 15.09
C SER A 24 -5.04 0.07 14.96
N THR A 25 -5.46 1.24 15.45
CA THR A 25 -6.77 1.78 15.16
C THR A 25 -6.83 1.80 13.65
N GLN A 26 -7.70 0.97 13.06
CA GLN A 26 -7.91 0.97 11.62
C GLN A 26 -8.34 2.39 11.27
N ALA A 27 -7.43 3.04 10.56
CA ALA A 27 -7.37 4.47 10.41
C ALA A 27 -7.49 4.70 8.92
N GLY A 28 -8.55 5.37 8.49
CA GLY A 28 -8.74 5.61 7.06
C GLY A 28 -7.63 6.49 6.46
N PRO A 29 -7.81 6.92 5.20
CA PRO A 29 -6.92 7.84 4.51
C PRO A 29 -6.59 9.16 5.26
N GLY A 30 -7.36 9.57 6.26
CA GLY A 30 -7.03 10.77 7.06
C GLY A 30 -6.08 10.49 8.22
N ASP A 31 -6.26 9.33 8.86
CA ASP A 31 -5.70 9.04 10.18
C ASP A 31 -4.47 8.14 10.11
N THR A 32 -4.31 7.37 9.02
CA THR A 32 -3.11 6.51 8.85
C THR A 32 -1.88 7.39 8.63
N PRO A 33 -0.80 7.23 9.42
CA PRO A 33 0.43 8.00 9.26
C PRO A 33 0.97 7.98 7.83
N LEU A 34 1.59 9.10 7.42
CA LEU A 34 2.22 9.18 6.11
C LEU A 34 3.46 8.29 6.05
N PRO A 35 3.67 7.55 4.95
CA PRO A 35 4.83 6.69 4.82
C PRO A 35 6.09 7.51 4.50
N THR A 36 7.23 6.83 4.57
CA THR A 36 8.49 7.26 3.96
C THR A 36 8.77 6.31 2.79
N PHE A 37 9.13 6.82 1.62
CA PHE A 37 9.52 5.97 0.50
C PHE A 37 10.85 5.28 0.78
N ALA A 38 11.19 4.24 0.02
CA ALA A 38 12.40 3.44 0.31
C ALA A 38 13.73 4.18 0.11
N ASP A 39 13.72 5.31 -0.59
CA ASP A 39 14.86 6.21 -0.70
C ASP A 39 14.95 7.20 0.48
N GLY A 40 14.11 7.03 1.50
CA GLY A 40 14.09 7.84 2.71
C GLY A 40 13.34 9.16 2.57
N LYS A 41 12.73 9.46 1.42
CA LYS A 41 11.98 10.70 1.26
C LYS A 41 10.61 10.62 1.95
N PRO A 42 10.25 11.60 2.80
CA PRO A 42 8.94 11.60 3.46
C PRO A 42 7.84 11.88 2.43
N ALA A 43 6.71 11.18 2.57
CA ALA A 43 5.56 11.39 1.71
C ALA A 43 4.58 12.43 2.28
N GLN A 44 3.78 13.02 1.40
CA GLN A 44 2.68 13.94 1.67
C GLN A 44 1.43 13.41 0.97
N ALA A 45 0.25 13.58 1.57
CA ALA A 45 -1.01 13.21 0.91
C ALA A 45 -1.38 14.24 -0.16
N VAL A 46 -1.62 13.79 -1.39
CA VAL A 46 -1.93 14.68 -2.53
C VAL A 46 -3.31 14.44 -3.14
N TYR A 47 -3.88 13.25 -2.93
CA TYR A 47 -5.22 12.92 -3.42
C TYR A 47 -5.87 11.85 -2.55
N VAL A 48 -7.19 11.91 -2.38
CA VAL A 48 -7.98 10.87 -1.71
C VAL A 48 -9.02 10.36 -2.69
N ALA A 49 -8.99 9.06 -2.95
CA ALA A 49 -9.97 8.34 -3.75
C ALA A 49 -11.03 7.74 -2.83
N LEU A 50 -12.28 8.13 -3.01
CA LEU A 50 -13.41 7.50 -2.32
C LEU A 50 -13.99 6.42 -3.23
N GLY A 51 -14.38 5.28 -2.65
CA GLY A 51 -14.98 4.17 -3.41
C GLY A 51 -13.97 3.40 -4.26
N VAL A 52 -12.80 3.08 -3.69
CA VAL A 52 -11.84 2.18 -4.34
C VAL A 52 -12.44 0.78 -4.39
N ILE A 53 -12.50 0.21 -5.59
CA ILE A 53 -13.06 -1.10 -5.90
C ILE A 53 -11.98 -2.04 -6.42
N LYS A 54 -11.97 -3.25 -5.87
CA LYS A 54 -11.30 -4.44 -6.39
C LYS A 54 -12.24 -5.61 -6.16
N ASN A 55 -13.26 -5.73 -6.99
CA ASN A 55 -14.31 -6.73 -6.82
C ASN A 55 -15.10 -6.90 -8.11
N ASN A 56 -15.66 -8.10 -8.35
CA ASN A 56 -16.50 -8.38 -9.51
C ASN A 56 -15.85 -8.02 -10.87
N ASN A 57 -14.54 -8.26 -11.01
CA ASN A 57 -13.75 -7.90 -12.19
C ASN A 57 -13.63 -6.39 -12.47
N LEU A 58 -13.93 -5.56 -11.48
CA LEU A 58 -13.61 -4.13 -11.50
C LEU A 58 -12.35 -3.89 -10.69
N GLU A 59 -11.46 -3.08 -11.23
CA GLU A 59 -10.24 -2.59 -10.60
C GLU A 59 -10.29 -1.06 -10.53
N THR A 60 -9.52 -0.47 -9.64
CA THR A 60 -9.36 0.99 -9.56
C THR A 60 -7.98 1.37 -10.02
N ASP A 61 -7.93 2.28 -10.97
CA ASP A 61 -6.71 2.88 -11.47
C ASP A 61 -6.62 4.33 -11.04
N VAL A 62 -5.44 4.73 -10.62
CA VAL A 62 -5.14 6.12 -10.31
C VAL A 62 -4.11 6.64 -11.29
N VAL A 63 -4.47 7.70 -11.99
CA VAL A 63 -3.62 8.39 -12.94
C VAL A 63 -3.08 9.63 -12.25
N CYS A 64 -1.76 9.73 -12.16
CA CYS A 64 -1.06 10.82 -11.50
C CYS A 64 -0.04 11.48 -12.42
N THR A 65 -0.05 12.81 -12.48
CA THR A 65 0.92 13.60 -13.24
C THR A 65 1.79 14.40 -12.29
N SER A 66 3.11 14.27 -12.43
CA SER A 66 4.07 15.13 -11.74
C SER A 66 4.09 16.52 -12.39
N LEU A 67 3.77 17.54 -11.61
CA LEU A 67 3.85 18.96 -12.01
C LEU A 67 5.07 19.66 -11.40
N ASP A 68 5.92 18.91 -10.70
CA ASP A 68 7.13 19.43 -10.09
C ASP A 68 8.25 19.62 -11.13
N GLY A 69 9.20 20.51 -10.85
CA GLY A 69 10.40 20.71 -11.67
C GLY A 69 11.48 19.64 -11.45
N SER A 70 11.32 18.80 -10.42
CA SER A 70 12.23 17.71 -10.07
C SER A 70 11.53 16.34 -10.05
N PRO A 71 12.26 15.22 -10.18
CA PRO A 71 11.66 13.89 -10.04
C PRO A 71 11.03 13.69 -8.65
N VAL A 72 9.82 13.16 -8.63
CA VAL A 72 9.03 12.90 -7.42
C VAL A 72 8.72 11.41 -7.29
N ASP A 73 8.53 10.95 -6.07
CA ASP A 73 8.09 9.58 -5.79
C ASP A 73 6.59 9.62 -5.53
N ILE A 74 5.84 8.68 -6.11
CA ILE A 74 4.38 8.63 -6.06
C ILE A 74 3.97 7.24 -5.61
N GLY A 75 3.03 7.14 -4.67
CA GLY A 75 2.47 5.88 -4.23
C GLY A 75 0.98 5.96 -3.98
N PHE A 76 0.27 4.88 -4.27
CA PHE A 76 -1.17 4.75 -4.00
C PHE A 76 -1.40 3.77 -2.85
N GLN A 77 -1.85 4.29 -1.72
CA GLN A 77 -2.27 3.50 -0.57
C GLN A 77 -3.76 3.19 -0.66
N VAL A 78 -4.13 1.93 -0.46
CA VAL A 78 -5.51 1.46 -0.45
C VAL A 78 -5.91 0.96 0.92
N PHE A 79 -7.14 1.27 1.30
CA PHE A 79 -7.74 0.94 2.57
C PHE A 79 -9.03 0.17 2.29
N ASP A 80 -9.26 -0.91 3.02
CA ASP A 80 -10.52 -1.65 2.90
C ASP A 80 -11.67 -0.94 3.62
N GLU A 81 -12.87 -1.55 3.57
CA GLU A 81 -14.07 -1.01 4.22
C GLU A 81 -13.95 -0.85 5.74
N THR A 82 -12.96 -1.50 6.36
CA THR A 82 -12.67 -1.36 7.79
C THR A 82 -11.68 -0.24 8.09
N GLY A 83 -11.08 0.36 7.05
CA GLY A 83 -10.01 1.35 7.18
C GLY A 83 -8.63 0.74 7.38
N ALA A 84 -8.45 -0.58 7.15
CA ALA A 84 -7.13 -1.18 7.24
C ALA A 84 -6.31 -0.85 5.98
N LEU A 85 -5.07 -0.38 6.15
CA LEU A 85 -4.12 -0.22 5.06
C LEU A 85 -3.75 -1.58 4.44
N ARG A 86 -4.01 -1.73 3.14
CA ARG A 86 -3.92 -3.01 2.42
C ARG A 86 -2.65 -3.20 1.62
N ASN A 87 -1.82 -2.17 1.44
CA ASN A 87 -0.55 -2.27 0.74
C ASN A 87 0.53 -1.42 1.44
N ASN A 88 1.79 -1.62 1.06
CA ASN A 88 2.89 -0.84 1.63
C ASN A 88 3.73 -0.15 0.55
N VAL A 89 3.42 1.11 0.30
CA VAL A 89 4.17 1.98 -0.64
C VAL A 89 5.60 2.32 -0.17
N ALA A 90 5.96 2.02 1.09
CA ALA A 90 7.29 2.31 1.63
C ALA A 90 8.40 1.34 1.14
N ALA A 91 8.03 0.24 0.49
CA ALA A 91 8.97 -0.74 -0.04
C ALA A 91 8.69 -0.96 -1.53
N PRO A 92 9.51 -0.45 -2.46
CA PRO A 92 9.35 -0.70 -3.89
C PRO A 92 9.63 -2.18 -4.18
N GLY A 93 8.91 -2.73 -5.16
CA GLY A 93 9.11 -4.11 -5.62
C GLY A 93 8.25 -5.13 -4.88
N THR A 94 8.85 -6.27 -4.54
CA THR A 94 8.16 -7.46 -4.02
C THR A 94 7.99 -7.37 -2.50
N LEU A 95 6.78 -7.57 -1.99
CA LEU A 95 6.44 -7.46 -0.57
C LEU A 95 6.02 -8.81 0.00
N CYS A 96 6.14 -8.98 1.31
CA CYS A 96 5.54 -10.12 1.99
C CYS A 96 4.01 -10.02 2.06
N ASN A 97 3.32 -11.02 1.51
CA ASN A 97 1.85 -11.10 1.51
C ASN A 97 1.26 -11.58 2.86
N GLY A 98 2.11 -11.98 3.81
CA GLY A 98 1.69 -12.48 5.10
C GLY A 98 2.86 -12.76 6.04
N GLY A 99 2.56 -13.43 7.15
CA GLY A 99 3.55 -13.75 8.17
C GLY A 99 3.96 -12.56 9.03
N THR A 100 5.02 -12.73 9.83
CA THR A 100 5.51 -11.69 10.76
C THR A 100 6.12 -10.48 10.05
N ARG A 101 6.39 -10.61 8.75
CA ARG A 101 6.93 -9.56 7.89
C ARG A 101 5.92 -9.03 6.87
N SER A 102 4.62 -9.28 7.03
CA SER A 102 3.58 -8.80 6.10
C SER A 102 3.74 -7.30 5.77
N GLY A 103 3.83 -6.99 4.48
CA GLY A 103 4.05 -5.64 3.96
C GLY A 103 5.52 -5.18 3.92
N LEU A 104 6.47 -5.91 4.49
CA LEU A 104 7.90 -5.60 4.34
C LEU A 104 8.44 -6.09 2.99
N ALA A 105 9.56 -5.51 2.56
CA ALA A 105 10.28 -5.96 1.36
C ALA A 105 10.67 -7.44 1.48
N CYS A 106 10.40 -8.18 0.41
CA CYS A 106 10.86 -9.53 0.19
C CYS A 106 11.75 -9.57 -1.07
N THR A 107 12.88 -10.26 -0.98
CA THR A 107 13.81 -10.44 -2.10
C THR A 107 13.86 -11.88 -2.60
N VAL A 108 13.34 -12.85 -1.84
CA VAL A 108 13.32 -14.27 -2.20
C VAL A 108 11.92 -14.84 -1.97
N ASP A 109 11.20 -15.08 -3.08
CA ASP A 109 9.91 -15.76 -3.03
C ASP A 109 10.05 -17.19 -2.47
N ASN A 110 9.04 -17.63 -1.73
CA ASN A 110 8.98 -18.91 -1.02
C ASN A 110 9.97 -19.08 0.14
N SER A 111 10.73 -18.05 0.50
CA SER A 111 11.56 -18.08 1.70
C SER A 111 10.75 -17.74 2.95
N LEU A 112 10.97 -18.48 4.02
CA LEU A 112 10.45 -18.20 5.37
C LEU A 112 11.52 -17.57 6.28
N ASP A 113 12.68 -17.19 5.72
CA ASP A 113 13.74 -16.54 6.50
C ASP A 113 13.36 -15.07 6.84
N ALA A 114 13.91 -14.55 7.93
CA ALA A 114 13.55 -13.22 8.45
C ALA A 114 14.25 -12.04 7.75
N VAL A 115 15.08 -12.29 6.74
CA VAL A 115 15.94 -11.28 6.09
C VAL A 115 15.47 -11.00 4.67
N ASN A 116 15.36 -12.05 3.87
CA ASN A 116 15.02 -12.05 2.46
C ASN A 116 13.62 -12.62 2.18
N GLY A 117 13.03 -13.38 3.12
CA GLY A 117 11.73 -14.04 2.98
C GLY A 117 10.62 -13.48 3.87
N CYS A 118 9.52 -14.23 3.96
CA CYS A 118 8.31 -13.92 4.71
C CYS A 118 8.04 -14.97 5.80
N PRO A 119 8.68 -14.87 6.98
CA PRO A 119 8.52 -15.84 8.04
C PRO A 119 7.08 -15.97 8.50
N GLY A 120 6.60 -17.20 8.61
CA GLY A 120 5.23 -17.49 9.04
C GLY A 120 4.15 -17.15 8.01
N ALA A 121 4.53 -16.78 6.78
CA ALA A 121 3.59 -16.73 5.66
C ALA A 121 3.32 -18.15 5.13
N THR A 122 2.15 -18.36 4.55
CA THR A 122 1.87 -19.58 3.79
C THR A 122 2.40 -19.40 2.38
N CYS A 123 3.52 -20.05 2.05
CA CYS A 123 4.08 -20.11 0.69
C CYS A 123 3.55 -21.39 -0.03
N PRO A 124 3.48 -21.46 -1.37
CA PRO A 124 4.23 -20.64 -2.33
C PRO A 124 3.64 -19.24 -2.63
N ALA A 125 4.43 -18.36 -3.26
CA ALA A 125 4.10 -16.97 -3.63
C ALA A 125 3.89 -16.04 -2.42
N CYS A 126 4.71 -16.20 -1.39
CA CYS A 126 4.66 -15.33 -0.21
C CYS A 126 5.29 -13.95 -0.47
N CYS A 127 6.03 -13.79 -1.57
CA CYS A 127 6.55 -12.53 -2.04
C CYS A 127 5.78 -12.08 -3.28
N VAL A 128 5.04 -10.99 -3.13
CA VAL A 128 4.12 -10.49 -4.14
C VAL A 128 4.62 -9.18 -4.73
N PRO A 129 4.77 -9.07 -6.07
CA PRO A 129 5.09 -7.80 -6.72
C PRO A 129 3.99 -6.77 -6.47
N GLY A 130 4.36 -5.49 -6.50
CA GLY A 130 3.37 -4.42 -6.54
C GLY A 130 3.12 -3.82 -5.18
N SER A 131 3.89 -2.77 -4.87
CA SER A 131 3.71 -1.95 -3.68
C SER A 131 2.69 -0.85 -3.89
N GLY A 132 2.37 -0.56 -5.17
CA GLY A 132 1.66 0.63 -5.58
C GLY A 132 2.53 1.89 -5.52
N ALA A 133 3.86 1.78 -5.54
CA ALA A 133 4.79 2.90 -5.51
C ALA A 133 5.71 2.93 -6.73
N ILE A 134 5.89 4.13 -7.30
CA ILE A 134 6.80 4.42 -8.40
C ILE A 134 7.75 5.52 -7.94
N LEU A 135 9.05 5.27 -8.03
CA LEU A 135 10.08 6.22 -7.64
C LEU A 135 10.56 7.04 -8.83
N ALA A 136 11.03 8.26 -8.56
CA ALA A 136 11.65 9.16 -9.52
C ALA A 136 10.82 9.42 -10.79
N VAL A 137 9.50 9.60 -10.64
CA VAL A 137 8.60 10.06 -11.70
C VAL A 137 9.05 11.45 -12.16
N GLY A 138 9.54 11.51 -13.41
CA GLY A 138 10.11 12.74 -13.95
C GLY A 138 9.11 13.90 -14.08
N PRO A 139 9.59 15.15 -14.20
CA PRO A 139 8.76 16.32 -14.44
C PRO A 139 7.83 16.14 -15.65
N GLY A 140 6.54 16.49 -15.49
CA GLY A 140 5.52 16.38 -16.53
C GLY A 140 5.12 14.96 -16.91
N ARG A 141 5.68 13.93 -16.27
CA ARG A 141 5.32 12.54 -16.54
C ARG A 141 4.02 12.18 -15.85
N THR A 142 3.20 11.43 -16.57
CA THR A 142 2.01 10.76 -16.05
C THR A 142 2.34 9.30 -15.82
N VAL A 143 1.87 8.75 -14.71
CA VAL A 143 1.93 7.33 -14.37
C VAL A 143 0.55 6.84 -13.94
N THR A 144 0.30 5.56 -14.17
CA THR A 144 -0.92 4.87 -13.77
C THR A 144 -0.59 3.79 -12.74
N ILE A 145 -1.30 3.81 -11.61
CA ILE A 145 -1.16 2.83 -10.54
C ILE A 145 -2.49 2.12 -10.32
N GLY A 146 -2.52 0.81 -10.58
CA GLY A 146 -3.73 0.00 -10.51
C GLY A 146 -3.82 -0.91 -9.29
N THR A 147 -5.05 -1.19 -8.83
CA THR A 147 -5.26 -2.24 -7.83
C THR A 147 -4.93 -3.64 -8.37
N ALA A 148 -4.98 -3.83 -9.68
CA ALA A 148 -4.38 -4.91 -10.46
C ALA A 148 -4.28 -4.46 -11.93
N GLY A 149 -3.81 -5.31 -12.83
CA GLY A 149 -3.83 -5.00 -14.27
C GLY A 149 -5.22 -5.15 -14.90
N THR A 150 -5.53 -4.28 -15.87
CA THR A 150 -6.75 -4.30 -16.68
C THR A 150 -6.46 -4.66 -18.13
N ALA A 151 -7.51 -4.95 -18.91
CA ALA A 151 -7.37 -5.30 -20.32
C ALA A 151 -7.22 -4.08 -21.25
N GLN A 152 -7.46 -2.85 -20.76
CA GLN A 152 -7.55 -1.65 -21.58
C GLN A 152 -6.60 -0.54 -21.18
N LEU A 153 -6.28 -0.44 -19.90
CA LEU A 153 -5.36 0.56 -19.41
C LEU A 153 -3.95 -0.03 -19.34
N HIS A 154 -2.99 0.86 -19.47
CA HIS A 154 -1.60 0.54 -19.16
C HIS A 154 -1.34 0.99 -17.73
N GLU A 155 -1.10 0.03 -16.85
CA GLU A 155 -0.63 0.31 -15.49
C GLU A 155 0.89 0.28 -15.46
N ASP A 156 1.51 1.42 -15.14
CA ASP A 156 2.96 1.50 -14.91
C ASP A 156 3.35 0.72 -13.65
N GLU A 157 2.45 0.64 -12.67
CA GLU A 157 2.58 -0.15 -11.45
C GLU A 157 1.23 -0.74 -11.05
N THR A 158 1.25 -1.96 -10.51
CA THR A 158 0.08 -2.56 -9.85
C THR A 158 0.39 -2.83 -8.39
N MET A 159 -0.60 -3.25 -7.61
CA MET A 159 -0.38 -3.61 -6.21
C MET A 159 -0.95 -4.97 -5.83
N VAL A 160 -0.35 -5.55 -4.80
CA VAL A 160 -0.92 -6.69 -4.10
C VAL A 160 -1.34 -6.30 -2.70
N MET A 161 -2.54 -6.75 -2.33
CA MET A 161 -3.14 -6.48 -1.04
C MET A 161 -2.71 -7.54 -0.04
N ASN A 162 -2.22 -7.08 1.12
CA ASN A 162 -1.99 -7.90 2.29
C ASN A 162 -3.31 -8.42 2.88
N THR A 163 -3.22 -9.26 3.92
CA THR A 163 -4.38 -9.84 4.61
C THR A 163 -4.87 -9.01 5.80
N ALA A 164 -4.48 -7.74 5.94
CA ALA A 164 -4.99 -6.89 7.02
C ALA A 164 -6.49 -6.61 6.84
N GLY A 165 -7.16 -6.22 7.92
CA GLY A 165 -8.60 -5.90 7.90
C GLY A 165 -9.47 -7.11 7.57
N ASN A 166 -10.23 -7.05 6.46
CA ASN A 166 -11.21 -8.08 6.12
C ASN A 166 -10.61 -9.45 5.69
N GLY A 167 -9.28 -9.55 5.57
CA GLY A 167 -8.56 -10.81 5.29
C GLY A 167 -8.72 -11.34 3.86
N VAL A 168 -9.46 -10.64 3.00
CA VAL A 168 -9.68 -11.03 1.60
C VAL A 168 -9.03 -10.01 0.67
N PRO A 169 -8.40 -10.43 -0.46
CA PRO A 169 -7.75 -9.52 -1.39
C PRO A 169 -8.76 -8.83 -2.33
N ASN A 170 -9.86 -8.33 -1.78
CA ASN A 170 -10.90 -7.58 -2.49
C ASN A 170 -11.22 -6.28 -1.74
N LEU A 171 -11.75 -5.31 -2.47
CA LEU A 171 -12.27 -4.06 -1.94
C LEU A 171 -13.69 -3.87 -2.48
N ARG A 172 -14.70 -4.04 -1.62
CA ARG A 172 -16.11 -3.86 -2.00
C ARG A 172 -16.53 -2.40 -1.96
N ASN A 173 -15.99 -1.66 -0.99
CA ASN A 173 -16.18 -0.23 -0.81
C ASN A 173 -15.01 0.34 -0.01
N GLY A 174 -13.82 0.29 -0.61
CA GLY A 174 -12.61 0.78 0.01
C GLY A 174 -12.45 2.29 -0.17
N SER A 175 -11.33 2.78 0.32
CA SER A 175 -10.85 4.13 0.05
C SER A 175 -9.37 4.08 -0.30
N GLY A 176 -8.85 5.15 -0.83
CA GLY A 176 -7.44 5.22 -1.21
C GLY A 176 -6.88 6.61 -1.03
N ARG A 177 -5.57 6.68 -0.94
CA ARG A 177 -4.81 7.90 -0.79
C ARG A 177 -3.58 7.84 -1.67
N VAL A 178 -3.42 8.81 -2.54
CA VAL A 178 -2.12 9.02 -3.18
C VAL A 178 -1.25 9.83 -2.24
N VAL A 179 -0.03 9.34 -2.07
CA VAL A 179 1.04 10.01 -1.36
C VAL A 179 2.18 10.30 -2.33
N ALA A 180 2.86 11.42 -2.16
CA ALA A 180 3.99 11.81 -2.99
C ALA A 180 5.04 12.61 -2.21
N THR A 181 6.27 12.68 -2.70
CA THR A 181 7.33 13.49 -2.05
C THR A 181 7.17 15.00 -2.26
N SER A 182 6.28 15.40 -3.18
CA SER A 182 5.91 16.79 -3.46
C SER A 182 4.39 16.95 -3.49
N PRO A 183 3.84 18.11 -3.05
CA PRO A 183 2.43 18.44 -3.24
C PRO A 183 2.06 18.77 -4.69
N ASN A 184 3.05 18.98 -5.57
CA ASN A 184 2.84 19.30 -6.99
C ASN A 184 2.58 18.05 -7.83
N VAL A 185 1.64 17.22 -7.39
CA VAL A 185 1.18 16.03 -8.12
C VAL A 185 -0.33 16.10 -8.23
N PHE A 186 -0.84 16.03 -9.45
CA PHE A 186 -2.28 15.99 -9.70
C PHE A 186 -2.69 14.55 -10.01
N CYS A 187 -3.74 14.06 -9.35
CA CYS A 187 -4.23 12.69 -9.55
C CYS A 187 -5.74 12.62 -9.71
N THR A 188 -6.20 11.59 -10.42
CA THR A 188 -7.60 11.19 -10.47
C THR A 188 -7.70 9.66 -10.42
N ALA A 189 -8.71 9.15 -9.73
CA ALA A 189 -9.06 7.74 -9.76
C ALA A 189 -10.18 7.46 -10.77
N MET A 190 -10.17 6.27 -11.34
CA MET A 190 -11.27 5.73 -12.14
C MET A 190 -11.42 4.24 -11.85
N VAL A 191 -12.62 3.73 -12.10
CA VAL A 191 -12.91 2.30 -12.05
C VAL A 191 -12.87 1.77 -13.47
N ALA A 192 -12.11 0.70 -13.69
CA ALA A 192 -11.94 0.06 -14.98
C ALA A 192 -12.37 -1.40 -14.92
N ASP A 193 -12.87 -1.90 -16.04
CA ASP A 193 -13.17 -3.32 -16.21
C ASP A 193 -11.87 -4.09 -16.51
N LYS A 194 -11.72 -5.22 -15.85
CA LYS A 194 -10.52 -6.05 -15.96
C LYS A 194 -10.47 -6.91 -17.22
N LEU A 195 -11.63 -7.32 -17.74
CA LEU A 195 -11.73 -8.45 -18.67
C LEU A 195 -11.98 -8.01 -20.12
N HIS A 196 -12.70 -6.92 -20.32
CA HIS A 196 -13.24 -6.55 -21.60
C HIS A 196 -12.39 -5.48 -22.26
N THR A 197 -12.08 -5.72 -23.52
CA THR A 197 -11.51 -4.72 -24.41
C THR A 197 -12.62 -3.95 -25.10
N ILE A 198 -12.46 -2.64 -25.28
CA ILE A 198 -13.38 -1.86 -26.12
C ILE A 198 -13.11 -2.30 -27.56
N CYS A 199 -14.08 -2.96 -28.18
CA CYS A 199 -14.07 -3.16 -29.62
C CYS A 199 -14.43 -1.84 -30.29
N ASP A 200 -13.69 -1.45 -31.33
CA ASP A 200 -14.09 -0.33 -32.18
C ASP A 200 -15.47 -0.66 -32.79
N PRO A 201 -16.51 0.14 -32.53
CA PRO A 201 -17.82 -0.10 -33.12
C PRO A 201 -17.81 0.00 -34.66
N ALA A 202 -16.74 0.52 -35.26
CA ALA A 202 -16.51 0.56 -36.70
C ALA A 202 -15.62 -0.59 -37.23
N ALA A 203 -15.09 -1.47 -36.37
CA ALA A 203 -14.40 -2.67 -36.81
C ALA A 203 -15.44 -3.69 -37.35
N PRO A 204 -15.24 -4.25 -38.56
CA PRO A 204 -16.18 -5.16 -39.21
C PRO A 204 -16.28 -6.54 -38.54
#